data_AF-A0AA47JNN3-F1
#
_entry.id   AF-A0AA47JNN3-F1
#
_cell.length_a   1.000
_cell.length_b   1.000
_cell.length_c   1.000
_cell.angle_alpha   90.00
_cell.angle_beta   90.00
_cell.angle_gamma   90.00
#
_symmetry.space_group_name_H-M   'P 1'
#
loop_
_entity.id
_entity.type
_entity.pdbx_description
1 polymer ?
#
loop_
_entity_poly.entity_id
_entity_poly.type
_entity_poly.pdbx_seq_one_letter_code
_entity_poly.pdbx_strand_id
1 'polypeptide(L)' 'MSWKPKPESDEKGVGISFKLSTDTDDILTMSARRSERAKKREAKLRLEDHLRRFPNWTL' A
#
# COMPACT_ATOMS: atom_id res chain seq x y z
N MET A 1 16.06 -8.61 33.74
CA MET A 1 15.38 -8.54 32.43
C MET A 1 16.28 -7.78 31.46
N SER A 2 16.78 -8.44 30.41
CA SER A 2 17.63 -7.80 29.38
C SER A 2 16.74 -7.15 28.33
N TRP A 3 16.78 -5.83 28.23
CA TRP A 3 16.19 -5.10 27.11
C TRP A 3 17.13 -5.23 25.91
N LYS A 4 16.63 -5.83 24.83
CA LYS A 4 17.32 -5.88 23.54
C LYS A 4 16.68 -4.80 22.65
N PRO A 5 17.42 -3.79 22.17
CA PRO A 5 16.89 -2.86 21.20
C PRO A 5 16.48 -3.64 19.95
N LYS A 6 15.29 -3.33 19.40
CA LYS A 6 14.88 -3.86 18.10
C LYS A 6 15.83 -3.31 17.03
N PRO A 7 16.29 -4.12 16.06
CA PRO A 7 17.09 -3.61 14.96
C PRO A 7 16.30 -2.51 14.26
N GLU A 8 16.91 -1.34 14.16
CA GLU A 8 16.39 -0.19 13.45
C GLU A 8 16.30 -0.58 11.97
N SER A 9 15.08 -0.74 11.45
CA SER A 9 14.88 -1.05 10.05
C SER A 9 15.17 0.22 9.25
N ASP A 10 16.26 0.21 8.47
CA ASP A 10 16.66 1.23 7.48
C ASP A 10 15.66 1.38 6.30
N GLU A 11 14.39 1.10 6.50
CA GLU A 11 13.35 1.41 5.53
C GLU A 11 12.82 2.83 5.82
N LYS A 12 13.42 3.83 5.16
CA LYS A 12 12.85 5.19 5.07
C LYS A 12 11.52 5.12 4.29
N GLY A 13 10.46 4.69 4.97
CA GLY A 13 9.12 4.65 4.42
C GLY A 13 8.53 6.04 4.30
N VAL A 14 7.99 6.38 3.13
CA VAL A 14 7.22 7.61 2.92
C VAL A 14 5.74 7.30 3.12
N GLY A 15 5.08 8.06 4.00
CA GLY A 15 3.62 8.02 4.13
C GLY A 15 2.97 8.92 3.09
N ILE A 16 2.07 8.36 2.29
CA ILE A 16 1.28 9.09 1.29
C ILE A 16 -0.21 9.01 1.63
N SER A 17 -0.93 10.11 1.39
CA SER A 17 -2.37 10.20 1.59
C SER A 17 -2.98 10.93 0.40
N PHE A 18 -4.00 10.34 -0.21
CA PHE A 18 -4.73 10.91 -1.33
C PHE A 18 -6.19 10.45 -1.27
N LYS A 19 -7.08 11.22 -1.91
CA LYS A 19 -8.49 10.85 -2.06
C LYS A 19 -8.66 10.06 -3.36
N LEU A 20 -9.44 8.99 -3.28
CA LEU A 20 -9.88 8.23 -4.45
C LEU A 20 -11.25 8.73 -4.90
N SER A 21 -11.55 8.59 -6.20
CA SER A 21 -12.93 8.67 -6.67
C SER A 21 -13.75 7.52 -6.07
N THR A 22 -15.06 7.70 -5.95
CA THR A 22 -15.98 6.68 -5.41
C THR A 22 -15.80 5.34 -6.13
N ASP A 23 -15.80 5.36 -7.47
CA ASP A 23 -15.65 4.16 -8.30
C ASP A 23 -14.35 3.41 -8.01
N THR A 24 -13.23 4.13 -7.86
CA THR A 24 -11.92 3.52 -7.58
C THR A 24 -11.87 2.95 -6.16
N ASP A 25 -12.50 3.64 -5.21
CA ASP A 25 -12.59 3.21 -3.82
C ASP A 25 -13.44 1.93 -3.65
N ASP A 26 -14.51 1.80 -4.44
CA ASP A 26 -15.36 0.61 -4.49
C ASP A 26 -14.60 -0.59 -5.07
N ILE A 27 -13.88 -0.40 -6.18
CA ILE A 27 -13.01 -1.42 -6.76
C ILE A 27 -11.96 -1.89 -5.74
N LEU A 28 -11.33 -0.96 -5.03
CA LEU A 28 -10.35 -1.26 -4.01
C LEU A 28 -10.99 -2.03 -2.83
N THR A 29 -12.19 -1.64 -2.40
CA THR A 29 -12.92 -2.29 -1.32
C THR A 29 -13.28 -3.73 -1.68
N MET A 30 -13.84 -3.96 -2.87
CA MET A 30 -14.16 -5.30 -3.36
C MET A 30 -12.92 -6.18 -3.45
N SER A 31 -11.82 -5.62 -3.96
CA SER A 31 -10.55 -6.33 -4.11
C SER A 31 -9.94 -6.73 -2.78
N ALA A 32 -10.01 -5.83 -1.79
CA ALA A 32 -9.55 -6.08 -0.43
C ALA A 32 -10.36 -7.19 0.24
N ARG A 33 -11.69 -7.16 0.07
CA ARG A 33 -12.59 -8.24 0.56
C ARG A 33 -12.28 -9.58 -0.08
N ARG A 34 -12.17 -9.63 -1.41
CA ARG A 34 -11.87 -10.86 -2.17
C ARG A 34 -10.54 -11.50 -1.77
N SER A 35 -9.56 -10.67 -1.40
CA SER A 35 -8.21 -11.13 -1.03
C SER A 35 -8.04 -11.32 0.49
N GLU A 36 -9.11 -11.12 1.27
CA GLU A 36 -9.09 -11.17 2.74
C GLU A 36 -8.01 -10.27 3.37
N ARG A 37 -7.83 -9.05 2.82
CA ARG A 37 -6.86 -8.06 3.29
C ARG A 37 -7.53 -6.81 3.81
N ALA A 38 -6.86 -6.14 4.72
CA ALA A 38 -7.18 -4.76 5.06
C ALA A 38 -7.04 -3.86 3.83
N LYS A 39 -7.99 -2.95 3.63
CA LYS A 39 -8.03 -2.04 2.47
C LYS A 39 -6.73 -1.24 2.27
N LYS A 40 -6.12 -0.75 3.37
CA LYS A 40 -4.82 -0.04 3.33
C LYS A 40 -3.70 -0.94 2.81
N ARG A 41 -3.69 -2.22 3.19
CA ARG A 41 -2.68 -3.18 2.72
C ARG A 41 -2.86 -3.47 1.23
N GLU A 42 -4.10 -3.67 0.78
CA GLU A 42 -4.41 -3.86 -0.64
C GLU A 42 -4.03 -2.63 -1.47
N ALA A 43 -4.31 -1.41 -0.97
CA ALA A 43 -3.92 -0.17 -1.63
C ALA A 43 -2.40 -0.05 -1.80
N LYS A 44 -1.65 -0.34 -0.73
CA LYS A 44 -0.18 -0.37 -0.77
C LYS A 44 0.32 -1.35 -1.83
N LEU A 45 -0.16 -2.60 -1.78
CA LEU A 45 0.26 -3.64 -2.72
C LEU A 45 -0.02 -3.27 -4.17
N ARG A 46 -1.20 -2.71 -4.45
CA ARG A 46 -1.58 -2.29 -5.81
C ARG A 46 -0.74 -1.12 -6.30
N LEU A 47 -0.45 -0.15 -5.45
CA LEU A 47 0.41 0.97 -5.81
C LEU A 47 1.84 0.49 -6.10
N GLU A 48 2.40 -0.35 -5.24
CA GLU A 48 3.73 -0.92 -5.45
C GLU A 48 3.79 -1.78 -6.72
N ASP A 49 2.79 -2.63 -6.96
CA ASP A 49 2.67 -3.43 -8.17
C ASP A 49 2.63 -2.55 -9.42
N HIS A 50 1.80 -1.51 -9.40
CA HIS A 50 1.63 -0.59 -10.51
C HIS A 50 2.93 0.15 -10.83
N LEU A 51 3.61 0.72 -9.82
CA LEU A 51 4.87 1.44 -10.02
C LEU A 51 5.98 0.52 -10.55
N ARG A 52 6.01 -0.75 -10.12
CA ARG A 52 6.97 -1.75 -10.65
C ARG A 52 6.68 -2.13 -12.09
N ARG A 53 5.40 -2.29 -12.45
CA ARG A 53 4.97 -2.68 -13.79
C ARG A 53 5.04 -1.53 -14.80
N PHE A 54 4.85 -0.31 -14.34
CA PHE A 54 4.79 0.90 -15.15
C PHE A 54 5.72 1.99 -14.61
N PRO A 55 7.05 1.80 -14.66
CA PRO A 55 8.00 2.77 -14.10
C PRO A 55 8.00 4.12 -14.84
N ASN A 56 7.59 4.13 -16.11
CA ASN A 56 7.54 5.32 -16.97
C ASN A 56 6.10 5.72 -17.30
N TRP A 57 5.16 5.51 -16.38
CA TRP A 57 3.76 5.86 -16.61
C TRP A 57 3.62 7.35 -16.93
N THR A 58 2.99 7.65 -18.06
CA THR A 58 2.56 8.99 -18.47
C THR A 58 1.05 9.00 -18.63
N LEU A 59 0.40 10.05 -18.13
CA LEU A 59 -1.04 10.29 -18.26
C LEU A 59 -1.42 10.77 -19.67
#